data_AF-A4JLD6-F1
#
_entry.id   AF-A4JLD6-F1
#
_cell.length_a   1.000
_cell.length_b   1.000
_cell.length_c   1.000
_cell.angle_alpha   90.00
_cell.angle_beta   90.00
_cell.angle_gamma   90.00
#
_symmetry.space_group_name_H-M   'P 1'
#
loop_
_entity.id
_entity.type
_entity.pdbx_description
1 polymer ?
#
loop_
_entity_poly.entity_id
_entity_poly.type
_entity_poly.pdbx_seq_one_letter_code
_entity_poly.pdbx_strand_id
1 'polypeptide(L)'
;MVCAREVLGRLSPYASVLTAAEAILASGVDALSGKCDPATLERTNGEDYMKVDLFEHGDPAFVSVYASMPIFSAINTILYDTNFDVVGVSEKSVPPDRWGADHYAALAVSGSAIWEATGGAERRRSYWLWYLQNAVPLAWDVFVPPRRD
;
A
#
# COMPACT_ATOMS: atom_id res chain seq x y z
N MET A 1 3.67 -5.81 -2.80
CA MET A 1 4.20 -4.61 -3.50
C MET A 1 3.35 -4.08 -4.65
N VAL A 2 2.75 -4.92 -5.52
CA VAL A 2 1.98 -4.45 -6.70
C VAL A 2 0.89 -3.42 -6.34
N CYS A 3 0.08 -3.69 -5.30
CA CYS A 3 -0.96 -2.78 -4.83
C CYS A 3 -0.42 -1.42 -4.34
N ALA A 4 0.76 -1.40 -3.71
CA ALA A 4 1.38 -0.17 -3.25
C ALA A 4 1.83 0.71 -4.43
N ARG A 5 2.41 0.09 -5.47
CA ARG A 5 2.82 0.81 -6.69
C ARG A 5 1.63 1.40 -7.46
N GLU A 6 0.50 0.69 -7.50
CA GLU A 6 -0.73 1.15 -8.18
C GLU A 6 -1.26 2.48 -7.62
N VAL A 7 -1.08 2.72 -6.32
CA VAL A 7 -1.58 3.93 -5.66
C VAL A 7 -0.54 5.01 -5.47
N LEU A 8 0.73 4.73 -5.77
CA LEU A 8 1.87 5.61 -5.52
C LEU A 8 1.68 7.02 -6.10
N GLY A 9 1.15 7.13 -7.33
CA GLY A 9 0.90 8.42 -7.99
C GLY A 9 -0.10 9.33 -7.25
N ARG A 10 -0.87 8.80 -6.30
CA ARG A 10 -1.79 9.59 -5.44
C ARG A 10 -1.06 10.37 -4.35
N LEU A 11 0.25 10.14 -4.18
CA LEU A 11 1.12 10.95 -3.33
C LEU A 11 1.69 12.17 -4.07
N SER A 12 1.42 12.33 -5.37
CA SER A 12 1.94 13.44 -6.19
C SER A 12 1.67 14.86 -5.65
N PRO A 13 0.60 15.15 -4.87
CA PRO A 13 0.46 16.45 -4.21
C PRO A 13 1.55 16.72 -3.15
N TYR A 14 2.20 15.68 -2.64
CA TYR A 14 3.19 15.72 -1.56
C TYR A 14 4.52 15.14 -2.06
N ALA A 15 5.27 15.92 -2.86
CA ALA A 15 6.45 15.43 -3.56
C ALA A 15 7.51 14.76 -2.65
N SER A 16 7.76 15.30 -1.45
CA SER A 16 8.69 14.68 -0.49
C SER A 16 8.22 13.31 0.00
N VAL A 17 6.91 13.18 0.23
CA VAL A 17 6.26 11.93 0.66
C VAL A 17 6.32 10.90 -0.47
N LEU A 18 6.06 11.32 -1.72
CA LEU A 18 6.20 10.46 -2.90
C LEU A 18 7.64 9.94 -3.05
N THR A 19 8.64 10.82 -2.97
CA THR A 19 10.06 10.41 -3.05
C THR A 19 10.43 9.43 -1.94
N ALA A 20 9.95 9.66 -0.71
CA ALA A 20 10.18 8.74 0.41
C ALA A 20 9.49 7.39 0.20
N ALA A 21 8.28 7.39 -0.35
CA ALA A 21 7.53 6.18 -0.69
C ALA A 21 8.24 5.35 -1.78
N GLU A 22 8.78 6.00 -2.81
CA GLU A 22 9.59 5.34 -3.84
C GLU A 22 10.86 4.72 -3.24
N ALA A 23 11.56 5.47 -2.39
CA ALA A 23 12.79 5.03 -1.75
C ALA A 23 12.56 3.80 -0.86
N ILE A 24 11.53 3.81 -0.01
CA ILE A 24 11.27 2.66 0.89
C ILE A 24 10.82 1.42 0.12
N LEU A 25 10.04 1.57 -0.96
CA LEU A 25 9.67 0.44 -1.81
C LEU A 25 10.88 -0.16 -2.51
N ALA A 26 11.83 0.67 -2.96
CA ALA A 26 13.10 0.20 -3.51
C ALA A 26 13.94 -0.54 -2.45
N SER A 27 14.06 0.02 -1.24
CA SER A 27 14.74 -0.64 -0.11
C SER A 27 14.08 -1.97 0.26
N GLY A 28 12.75 -2.09 0.16
CA GLY A 28 12.04 -3.35 0.36
C GLY A 28 12.45 -4.42 -0.67
N VAL A 29 12.56 -4.06 -1.95
CA VAL A 29 13.08 -4.97 -2.99
C VAL A 29 14.53 -5.35 -2.71
N ASP A 30 15.35 -4.38 -2.32
CA ASP A 30 16.74 -4.65 -1.97
C ASP A 30 16.86 -5.59 -0.77
N ALA A 31 16.00 -5.47 0.24
CA ALA A 31 15.94 -6.38 1.38
C ALA A 31 15.60 -7.82 0.96
N LEU A 32 14.61 -8.01 0.08
CA LEU A 32 14.28 -9.32 -0.49
C LEU A 32 15.44 -9.95 -1.28
N SER A 33 16.34 -9.13 -1.83
CA SER A 33 17.54 -9.57 -2.55
C SER A 33 18.82 -9.64 -1.68
N GLY A 34 18.71 -9.38 -0.37
CA GLY A 34 19.83 -9.41 0.58
C GLY A 34 20.78 -8.19 0.49
N LYS A 35 20.37 -7.11 -0.17
CA LYS A 35 21.18 -5.88 -0.34
C LYS A 35 20.87 -4.80 0.71
N CYS A 36 19.72 -4.90 1.38
CA CYS A 36 19.33 -4.02 2.48
C CYS A 36 19.11 -4.86 3.74
N ASP A 37 19.61 -4.38 4.87
CA ASP A 37 19.42 -5.02 6.17
C ASP A 37 17.97 -4.82 6.67
N PRO A 38 17.24 -5.90 7.03
CA PRO A 38 15.87 -5.80 7.52
C PRO A 38 15.70 -4.86 8.73
N ALA A 39 16.68 -4.79 9.64
CA ALA A 39 16.59 -3.90 10.80
C ALA A 39 16.71 -2.40 10.41
N THR A 40 17.33 -2.10 9.27
CA THR A 40 17.32 -0.75 8.69
C THR A 40 15.98 -0.46 8.03
N LEU A 41 15.41 -1.43 7.30
CA LEU A 41 14.10 -1.30 6.69
C LEU A 41 12.98 -1.12 7.73
N GLU A 42 13.03 -1.88 8.84
CA GLU A 42 12.08 -1.77 9.95
C GLU A 42 12.10 -0.38 10.59
N ARG A 43 13.31 0.19 10.80
CA ARG A 43 13.47 1.50 11.44
C ARG A 43 12.88 2.64 10.60
N THR A 44 13.05 2.57 9.29
CA THR A 44 12.58 3.61 8.36
C THR A 44 11.12 3.41 7.92
N ASN A 45 10.53 2.25 8.21
CA ASN A 45 9.17 1.95 7.84
C ASN A 45 8.18 2.82 8.63
N GLY A 46 7.40 3.64 7.91
CA GLY A 46 6.39 4.51 8.51
C GLY A 46 6.91 5.87 8.98
N GLU A 47 8.18 6.22 8.71
CA GLU A 47 8.72 7.53 9.05
C GLU A 47 8.26 8.60 8.06
N ASP A 48 8.92 8.72 6.89
CA ASP A 48 8.78 9.91 6.05
C ASP A 48 7.55 9.89 5.12
N TYR A 49 7.17 8.71 4.63
CA TYR A 49 6.09 8.59 3.65
C TYR A 49 4.68 8.52 4.29
N MET A 50 4.59 8.56 5.62
CA MET A 50 3.33 8.58 6.39
C MET A 50 3.02 9.99 6.94
N LYS A 51 3.83 11.01 6.64
CA LYS A 51 3.74 12.37 7.21
C LYS A 51 2.69 13.28 6.56
N VAL A 52 1.75 12.73 5.80
CA VAL A 52 0.64 13.55 5.28
C VAL A 52 -0.29 13.87 6.45
N ASP A 53 -0.21 15.10 6.97
CA ASP A 53 -0.98 15.52 8.13
C ASP A 53 -2.43 15.89 7.74
N LEU A 54 -3.38 15.09 8.20
CA LEU A 54 -4.82 15.34 8.02
C LEU A 54 -5.29 16.59 8.78
N PHE A 55 -4.67 16.94 9.90
CA PHE A 55 -5.03 18.16 10.65
C PHE A 55 -4.61 19.42 9.90
N GLU A 56 -3.48 19.38 9.19
CA GLU A 56 -2.99 20.51 8.40
C GLU A 56 -3.76 20.66 7.08
N HIS A 57 -4.07 19.55 6.41
CA HIS A 57 -4.56 19.57 5.02
C HIS A 57 -6.03 19.21 4.85
N GLY A 58 -6.69 18.70 5.89
CA GLY A 58 -8.10 18.34 5.89
C GLY A 58 -8.48 17.24 4.90
N ASP A 59 -9.76 17.19 4.54
CA ASP A 59 -10.34 16.12 3.70
C ASP A 59 -9.61 15.85 2.37
N PRO A 60 -9.05 16.84 1.64
CA PRO A 60 -8.29 16.60 0.42
C PRO A 60 -7.10 15.63 0.59
N ALA A 61 -6.55 15.52 1.81
CA ALA A 61 -5.40 14.67 2.10
C ALA A 61 -5.74 13.20 2.32
N PHE A 62 -7.01 12.82 2.52
CA PHE A 62 -7.42 11.44 2.80
C PHE A 62 -6.90 10.44 1.76
N VAL A 63 -7.00 10.78 0.48
CA VAL A 63 -6.56 9.91 -0.62
C VAL A 63 -5.06 9.63 -0.53
N SER A 64 -4.26 10.65 -0.22
CA SER A 64 -2.81 10.51 -0.08
C SER A 64 -2.44 9.74 1.18
N VAL A 65 -3.13 9.97 2.31
CA VAL A 65 -2.94 9.17 3.54
C VAL A 65 -3.25 7.70 3.29
N TYR A 66 -4.39 7.40 2.65
CA TYR A 66 -4.71 6.02 2.28
C TYR A 66 -3.72 5.45 1.28
N ALA A 67 -3.09 6.25 0.42
CA ALA A 67 -2.08 5.78 -0.52
C ALA A 67 -0.74 5.42 0.16
N SER A 68 -0.46 5.97 1.34
CA SER A 68 0.72 5.60 2.16
C SER A 68 0.56 4.24 2.86
N MET A 69 -0.65 3.86 3.25
CA MET A 69 -0.91 2.63 4.02
C MET A 69 -0.55 1.31 3.28
N PRO A 70 -0.79 1.16 1.96
CA PRO A 70 -0.35 0.00 1.19
C PRO A 70 1.16 -0.16 1.15
N ILE A 71 1.90 0.96 1.17
CA ILE A 71 3.36 0.95 1.22
C ILE A 71 3.80 0.37 2.56
N PHE A 72 3.27 0.89 3.66
CA PHE A 72 3.53 0.37 5.01
C PHE A 72 3.21 -1.11 5.15
N SER A 73 2.03 -1.54 4.71
CA SER A 73 1.60 -2.94 4.73
C SER A 73 2.49 -3.83 3.84
N ALA A 74 2.91 -3.34 2.68
CA ALA A 74 3.83 -4.09 1.80
C ALA A 74 5.22 -4.27 2.43
N ILE A 75 5.75 -3.26 3.12
CA ILE A 75 7.03 -3.37 3.83
C ILE A 75 6.90 -4.31 5.04
N ASN A 76 5.81 -4.22 5.81
CA ASN A 76 5.55 -5.17 6.90
C ASN A 76 5.46 -6.61 6.40
N THR A 77 4.88 -6.85 5.22
CA THR A 77 4.87 -8.18 4.61
C THR A 77 6.28 -8.68 4.31
N ILE A 78 7.20 -7.80 3.92
CA ILE A 78 8.62 -8.16 3.70
C ILE A 78 9.32 -8.48 5.03
N LEU A 79 9.02 -7.71 6.08
CA LEU A 79 9.66 -7.85 7.40
C LEU A 79 9.14 -9.05 8.20
N TYR A 80 7.85 -9.35 8.11
CA TYR A 80 7.16 -10.27 9.02
C TYR A 80 6.30 -11.33 8.32
N ASP A 81 6.37 -11.41 6.99
CA ASP A 81 5.52 -12.25 6.14
C ASP A 81 4.02 -11.86 6.17
N THR A 82 3.22 -12.53 5.35
CA THR A 82 1.78 -12.33 5.27
C THR A 82 1.10 -12.92 6.49
N ASN A 83 0.25 -12.14 7.15
CA ASN A 83 -0.62 -12.65 8.21
C ASN A 83 -1.81 -13.42 7.61
N PHE A 84 -1.78 -14.75 7.67
CA PHE A 84 -2.85 -15.59 7.16
C PHE A 84 -4.03 -15.77 8.14
N ASP A 85 -3.90 -15.36 9.40
CA ASP A 85 -4.95 -15.54 10.42
C ASP A 85 -6.21 -14.70 10.12
N VAL A 86 -6.06 -13.67 9.29
CA VAL A 86 -7.15 -12.74 8.93
C VAL A 86 -7.82 -13.07 7.60
N VAL A 87 -7.37 -14.13 6.91
CA VAL A 87 -7.92 -14.51 5.60
C VAL A 87 -9.37 -14.98 5.73
N GLY A 88 -10.24 -14.42 4.90
CA GLY A 88 -11.69 -14.72 4.91
C GLY A 88 -12.47 -14.03 6.03
N VAL A 89 -11.80 -13.26 6.90
CA VAL A 89 -12.44 -12.41 7.90
C VAL A 89 -12.91 -11.12 7.24
N SER A 90 -14.12 -10.67 7.58
CA SER A 90 -14.66 -9.39 7.10
C SER A 90 -13.74 -8.23 7.49
N GLU A 91 -13.51 -7.29 6.56
CA GLU A 91 -12.77 -6.04 6.78
C GLU A 91 -13.18 -5.31 8.07
N LYS A 92 -14.49 -5.29 8.39
CA LYS A 92 -15.04 -4.67 9.61
C LYS A 92 -14.58 -5.33 10.92
N SER A 93 -14.12 -6.56 10.86
CA SER A 93 -13.69 -7.37 12.02
C SER A 93 -12.17 -7.46 12.14
N VAL A 94 -11.44 -6.96 11.14
CA VAL A 94 -9.98 -6.90 11.15
C VAL A 94 -9.56 -5.48 11.53
N PRO A 95 -8.76 -5.30 12.60
CA PRO A 95 -8.17 -4.02 12.92
C PRO A 95 -7.43 -3.42 11.71
N PRO A 96 -7.56 -2.12 11.43
CA PRO A 96 -6.93 -1.51 10.25
C PRO A 96 -5.44 -1.81 10.14
N ASP A 97 -4.69 -1.78 11.25
CA ASP A 97 -3.26 -2.09 11.32
C ASP A 97 -2.88 -3.50 10.84
N ARG A 98 -3.87 -4.39 10.68
CA ARG A 98 -3.70 -5.77 10.19
C ARG A 98 -4.15 -5.96 8.74
N TRP A 99 -4.56 -4.89 8.06
CA TRP A 99 -5.00 -5.00 6.67
C TRP A 99 -3.83 -5.18 5.71
N GLY A 100 -4.12 -5.93 4.65
CA GLY A 100 -3.23 -6.10 3.52
C GLY A 100 -3.14 -4.85 2.64
N ALA A 101 -2.06 -4.77 1.87
CA ALA A 101 -1.82 -3.66 0.94
C ALA A 101 -2.91 -3.53 -0.14
N ASP A 102 -3.60 -4.63 -0.47
CA ASP A 102 -4.75 -4.69 -1.36
C ASP A 102 -5.95 -3.91 -0.83
N HIS A 103 -6.31 -4.13 0.44
CA HIS A 103 -7.44 -3.44 1.08
C HIS A 103 -7.18 -1.95 1.20
N TYR A 104 -6.01 -1.57 1.71
CA TYR A 104 -5.64 -0.17 1.80
C TYR A 104 -5.59 0.53 0.43
N ALA A 105 -5.12 -0.15 -0.62
CA ALA A 105 -5.08 0.42 -1.95
C ALA A 105 -6.50 0.62 -2.52
N ALA A 106 -7.44 -0.27 -2.20
CA ALA A 106 -8.84 -0.07 -2.51
C ALA A 106 -9.41 1.21 -1.87
N LEU A 107 -8.96 1.57 -0.66
CA LEU A 107 -9.34 2.83 -0.02
C LEU A 107 -8.80 4.03 -0.77
N ALA A 108 -7.51 4.02 -1.11
CA ALA A 108 -6.89 5.10 -1.88
C ALA A 108 -7.52 5.29 -3.28
N VAL A 109 -7.96 4.21 -3.91
CA VAL A 109 -8.61 4.28 -5.24
C VAL A 109 -10.07 4.76 -5.14
N SER A 110 -10.80 4.28 -4.12
CA SER A 110 -12.20 4.66 -3.91
C SER A 110 -12.37 6.00 -3.22
N GLY A 111 -11.34 6.48 -2.53
CA GLY A 111 -11.30 7.74 -1.79
C GLY A 111 -11.82 7.65 -0.35
N SER A 112 -12.24 6.47 0.12
CA SER A 112 -12.77 6.28 1.48
C SER A 112 -12.80 4.81 1.90
N ALA A 113 -12.92 4.56 3.20
CA ALA A 113 -13.40 3.29 3.75
C ALA A 113 -14.87 3.04 3.44
N ILE A 114 -15.29 1.78 3.46
CA ILE A 114 -16.68 1.38 3.09
C ILE A 114 -17.74 1.98 4.04
N TRP A 115 -17.40 2.24 5.29
CA TRP A 115 -18.30 2.78 6.31
C TRP A 115 -18.37 4.30 6.31
N GLU A 116 -17.44 4.98 5.65
CA GLU A 116 -17.46 6.45 5.53
C GLU A 116 -18.50 6.91 4.51
N ALA A 117 -18.99 6.01 3.64
CA ALA A 117 -20.03 6.25 2.63
C ALA A 117 -19.76 7.44 1.67
N THR A 118 -18.55 7.98 1.67
CA THR A 118 -18.11 9.12 0.84
C THR A 118 -17.35 8.69 -0.42
N GLY A 119 -16.80 7.48 -0.43
CA GLY A 119 -16.01 6.94 -1.54
C GLY A 119 -16.85 6.35 -2.67
N GLY A 120 -16.24 6.28 -3.85
CA GLY A 120 -16.89 5.81 -5.07
C GLY A 120 -17.01 4.28 -5.15
N ALA A 121 -18.23 3.75 -5.05
CA ALA A 121 -18.50 2.32 -5.20
C ALA A 121 -18.03 1.76 -6.56
N GLU A 122 -18.17 2.53 -7.63
CA GLU A 122 -17.67 2.14 -8.96
C GLU A 122 -16.14 2.05 -9.00
N ARG A 123 -15.43 3.06 -8.46
CA ARG A 123 -13.97 3.04 -8.39
C ARG A 123 -13.45 1.87 -7.58
N ARG A 124 -14.11 1.53 -6.46
CA ARG A 124 -13.79 0.34 -5.66
C ARG A 124 -13.98 -0.95 -6.47
N ARG A 125 -15.09 -1.07 -7.21
CA ARG A 125 -15.34 -2.23 -8.08
C ARG A 125 -14.27 -2.34 -9.18
N SER A 126 -13.91 -1.23 -9.81
CA SER A 126 -12.86 -1.19 -10.83
C SER A 126 -11.49 -1.57 -10.26
N TYR A 127 -11.16 -1.14 -9.05
CA TYR A 127 -9.94 -1.56 -8.37
C TYR A 127 -9.92 -3.08 -8.15
N TRP A 128 -10.98 -3.66 -7.60
CA TRP A 128 -11.03 -5.10 -7.35
C TRP A 128 -11.00 -5.91 -8.64
N LEU A 129 -11.63 -5.42 -9.71
CA LEU A 129 -11.52 -6.04 -11.02
C LEU A 129 -10.06 -6.02 -11.52
N TRP A 130 -9.38 -4.87 -11.43
CA TRP A 130 -7.96 -4.77 -11.77
C TRP A 130 -7.10 -5.70 -10.90
N TYR A 131 -7.34 -5.75 -9.59
CA TYR A 131 -6.59 -6.57 -8.64
C TYR A 131 -6.66 -8.05 -9.02
N LEU A 132 -7.86 -8.55 -9.30
CA LEU A 132 -8.08 -9.94 -9.68
C LEU A 132 -7.53 -10.28 -11.07
N GLN A 133 -7.61 -9.34 -12.02
CA GLN A 133 -7.18 -9.57 -13.41
C GLN A 133 -5.69 -9.32 -13.65
N ASN A 134 -5.03 -8.48 -12.83
CA ASN A 134 -3.67 -8.01 -13.07
C ASN A 134 -2.76 -8.25 -11.86
N ALA A 135 -3.15 -7.76 -10.68
CA ALA A 135 -2.26 -7.78 -9.51
C ALA A 135 -2.00 -9.20 -8.99
N VAL A 136 -3.04 -10.02 -8.85
CA VAL A 136 -2.93 -11.42 -8.42
C VAL A 136 -2.11 -12.24 -9.43
N PRO A 137 -2.41 -12.22 -10.75
CA PRO A 137 -1.58 -12.90 -11.72
C PRO A 137 -0.11 -12.45 -11.69
N LEU A 138 0.15 -11.14 -11.64
CA LEU A 138 1.51 -10.61 -11.61
C LEU A 138 2.28 -11.04 -10.35
N ALA A 139 1.62 -11.12 -9.21
CA ALA A 139 2.23 -11.59 -7.97
C ALA A 139 2.50 -13.11 -8.00
N TRP A 140 1.72 -13.88 -8.75
CA TRP A 140 1.87 -15.32 -8.91
C TRP A 140 2.77 -15.72 -10.10
N ASP A 141 3.16 -14.75 -10.93
CA ASP A 141 3.98 -14.99 -12.11
C ASP A 141 5.44 -15.26 -11.71
N VAL A 142 5.70 -16.50 -11.32
CA VAL A 142 7.01 -17.03 -10.97
C VAL A 142 7.95 -17.16 -12.18
N PHE A 143 7.51 -16.80 -13.39
CA PHE A 143 8.28 -16.93 -14.64
C PHE A 143 8.66 -15.59 -15.27
N VAL A 144 8.16 -14.45 -14.79
CA VAL A 144 8.59 -13.13 -15.25
C VAL A 144 9.68 -12.59 -14.32
N PRO A 145 10.92 -12.35 -14.83
CA PRO A 145 11.94 -11.69 -14.03
C PRO A 145 11.45 -10.28 -13.64
N PRO A 146 11.76 -9.80 -12.43
CA PRO A 146 11.37 -8.45 -12.02
C PRO A 146 11.92 -7.44 -13.03
N ARG A 147 11.02 -6.64 -13.62
CA ARG A 147 11.41 -5.54 -14.52
C ARG A 147 12.39 -4.63 -13.77
N ARG A 148 13.55 -4.45 -14.39
CA ARG A 148 14.51 -3.40 -14.03
C ARG A 148 14.10 -2.18 -14.85
N ASP A 149 13.49 -1.24 -14.17
CA ASP A 149 13.24 0.11 -14.66
C ASP A 149 14.50 0.94 -14.38
#